data_AF-A0A2V8E2S8-F1
#
_entry.id   AF-A0A2V8E2S8-F1
#
_cell.length_a   1.000
_cell.length_b   1.000
_cell.length_c   1.000
_cell.angle_alpha   90.00
_cell.angle_beta   90.00
_cell.angle_gamma   90.00
#
_symmetry.space_group_name_H-M   'P 1'
#
loop_
_entity.id
_entity.type
_entity.pdbx_description
1 polymer ?
#
loop_
_entity_poly.entity_id
_entity_poly.type
_entity_poly.pdbx_seq_one_letter_code
_entity_poly.pdbx_strand_id
1 'polypeptide(L)' 'AIVHGRLVTAEGRVLTVVGHGKSFSAAAAHAYEGVSQVFFEGMQFRHDIGYNGTAAEREPTP' A
#
# COMPACT_ATOMS: atom_id res chain seq x y z
N ALA A 1 -10.94 8.41 -13.14
CA ALA A 1 -11.54 9.27 -14.19
C ALA A 1 -11.50 10.72 -13.74
N ILE A 2 -11.67 11.69 -14.65
CA ILE A 2 -11.84 13.11 -14.29
C ILE A 2 -13.28 13.51 -14.61
N VAL A 3 -14.02 14.01 -13.61
CA VAL A 3 -15.40 14.51 -13.76
C VAL A 3 -15.46 15.91 -13.18
N HIS A 4 -15.90 16.88 -13.97
CA HIS A 4 -15.94 18.31 -13.59
C HIS A 4 -14.62 18.82 -12.98
N GLY A 5 -13.47 18.40 -13.54
CA GLY A 5 -12.14 18.79 -13.06
C GLY A 5 -11.70 18.13 -11.75
N ARG A 6 -12.47 17.17 -11.21
CA ARG A 6 -12.13 16.42 -10.00
C ARG A 6 -11.74 14.99 -10.35
N LEU A 7 -10.73 14.48 -9.66
CA LEU A 7 -10.35 13.07 -9.72
C LEU A 7 -11.43 12.23 -9.02
N VAL A 8 -11.97 11.24 -9.73
CA VAL A 8 -13.00 10.32 -9.22
C VAL A 8 -12.59 8.86 -9.43
N THR A 9 -13.10 7.98 -8.56
CA THR A 9 -12.95 6.53 -8.67
C THR A 9 -13.69 6.00 -9.89
N ALA A 10 -13.18 4.93 -10.51
CA ALA A 10 -13.78 4.29 -11.69
C ALA A 10 -13.88 2.78 -11.44
N GLU A 11 -14.65 2.41 -10.40
CA GLU A 11 -14.98 1.05 -9.96
C GLU A 11 -13.79 0.10 -9.69
N GLY A 12 -14.06 -1.08 -9.11
CA GLY A 12 -13.07 -2.13 -8.88
C GLY A 12 -11.86 -1.69 -8.05
N ARG A 13 -10.64 -1.84 -8.61
CA ARG A 13 -9.37 -1.42 -7.98
C ARG A 13 -9.05 0.01 -8.40
N VAL A 14 -9.06 0.92 -7.43
CA VAL A 14 -8.91 2.36 -7.67
C VAL A 14 -7.45 2.76 -7.90
N LEU A 15 -6.56 2.37 -6.99
CA LEU A 15 -5.13 2.70 -7.03
C LEU A 15 -4.30 1.69 -6.24
N THR A 16 -2.99 1.73 -6.45
CA THR A 16 -2.01 0.97 -5.67
C THR A 16 -1.07 1.95 -4.97
N VAL A 17 -0.96 1.84 -3.65
CA VAL A 17 0.07 2.54 -2.89
C VAL A 17 1.29 1.64 -2.78
N VAL A 18 2.46 2.15 -3.13
CA VAL A 18 3.73 1.43 -3.10
C VAL A 18 4.68 2.15 -2.15
N GLY A 19 5.14 1.45 -1.11
CA GLY A 19 6.18 1.93 -0.21
C GLY A 19 7.55 1.40 -0.62
N HIS A 20 8.57 2.26 -0.59
CA HIS A 20 9.96 1.89 -0.85
C HIS A 20 10.77 2.00 0.44
N GLY A 21 11.61 1.01 0.74
CA GLY A 21 12.43 1.00 1.95
C GLY A 21 13.65 0.11 1.79
N LYS A 22 14.64 0.28 2.69
CA LYS A 22 15.86 -0.54 2.70
C LYS A 22 15.63 -1.97 3.18
N SER A 23 14.51 -2.22 3.85
CA SER A 23 14.05 -3.54 4.24
C SER A 23 12.59 -3.73 3.83
N PHE A 24 12.15 -4.99 3.81
CA PHE A 24 10.77 -5.32 3.53
C PHE A 24 9.80 -4.69 4.56
N SER A 25 10.19 -4.70 5.84
CA SER A 25 9.43 -4.05 6.91
C SER A 25 9.27 -2.54 6.68
N ALA A 26 10.36 -1.86 6.30
CA ALA A 26 10.31 -0.42 5.99
C ALA A 26 9.45 -0.12 4.75
N ALA A 27 9.55 -0.94 3.70
CA ALA A 27 8.72 -0.80 2.51
C ALA A 27 7.23 -1.00 2.82
N ALA A 28 6.88 -2.00 3.65
CA ALA A 28 5.51 -2.23 4.08
C ALA A 28 4.97 -1.07 4.94
N ALA A 29 5.76 -0.59 5.91
CA ALA A 29 5.39 0.54 6.75
C ALA A 29 5.11 1.81 5.91
N HIS A 30 5.99 2.15 4.97
CA HIS A 30 5.77 3.30 4.08
C HIS A 30 4.56 3.14 3.16
N ALA A 31 4.22 1.91 2.75
CA ALA A 31 2.99 1.67 1.97
C ALA A 31 1.75 1.95 2.83
N TYR A 32 1.76 1.55 4.10
CA TYR A 32 0.68 1.81 5.04
C TYR A 32 0.56 3.28 5.45
N GLU A 33 1.68 3.99 5.61
CA GLU A 33 1.68 5.45 5.79
C GLU A 33 1.14 6.16 4.54
N GLY A 34 1.50 5.70 3.34
CA GLY A 34 1.00 6.30 2.11
C GLY A 34 -0.52 6.12 1.95
N VAL A 35 -1.06 4.94 2.27
CA VAL A 35 -2.50 4.67 2.13
C VAL A 35 -3.32 5.38 3.20
N SER A 36 -2.76 5.66 4.39
CA SER A 36 -3.48 6.41 5.44
C SER A 36 -3.74 7.87 5.08
N GLN A 37 -3.03 8.42 4.08
CA GLN A 37 -3.22 9.79 3.59
C GLN A 37 -4.28 9.88 2.49
N VAL A 38 -4.84 8.76 2.05
CA VAL A 38 -5.87 8.70 1.00
C VAL A 38 -7.22 8.37 1.65
N PHE A 39 -8.25 9.12 1.28
CA PHE A 39 -9.60 8.86 1.74
C PHE A 39 -10.63 9.09 0.62
N PHE A 40 -11.56 8.15 0.49
CA PHE A 40 -12.78 8.30 -0.27
C PHE A 40 -13.85 7.34 0.29
N GLU A 41 -15.12 7.66 0.03
CA GLU A 41 -16.25 6.86 0.51
C GLU A 41 -16.16 5.40 0.02
N GLY A 42 -16.40 4.45 0.92
CA GLY A 42 -16.40 3.03 0.61
C GLY A 42 -15.01 2.42 0.36
N MET A 43 -13.91 3.15 0.55
CA MET A 43 -12.55 2.64 0.39
C MET A 43 -12.29 1.39 1.23
N GLN A 44 -11.70 0.36 0.61
CA GLN A 44 -11.30 -0.87 1.26
C GLN A 44 -9.83 -1.18 0.91
N PHE A 45 -9.05 -1.61 1.89
CA PHE A 45 -7.70 -2.13 1.69
C PHE A 45 -7.35 -3.17 2.76
N ARG A 46 -6.33 -3.97 2.48
CA ARG A 46 -5.86 -5.02 3.39
C ARG A 46 -4.83 -4.49 4.37
N HIS A 47 -4.95 -4.87 5.64
CA HIS A 47 -4.04 -4.47 6.71
C HIS A 47 -2.90 -5.47 6.96
N ASP A 48 -2.84 -6.57 6.20
CA ASP A 48 -1.95 -7.71 6.41
C ASP A 48 -0.99 -7.98 5.23
N ILE A 49 -0.89 -7.04 4.28
CA ILE A 49 0.04 -7.11 3.16
C ILE A 49 1.47 -6.93 3.69
N GLY A 50 2.31 -7.92 3.45
CA GLY A 50 3.70 -7.90 3.92
C GLY A 50 3.91 -8.39 5.35
N TYR A 51 2.90 -8.91 6.04
CA TYR A 51 3.08 -9.46 7.38
C TYR A 51 3.90 -10.77 7.40
N ASN A 52 3.95 -11.51 6.29
CA ASN A 52 4.72 -12.76 6.20
C ASN A 52 6.17 -12.55 5.73
N GLY A 53 6.50 -11.40 5.14
CA GLY A 53 7.87 -11.11 4.69
C GLY A 53 8.77 -10.57 5.79
N THR A 54 8.21 -10.21 6.96
CA THR A 54 8.97 -9.86 8.17
C THR A 54 9.52 -11.10 8.89
N ALA A 55 8.92 -12.28 8.69
CA ALA A 55 9.48 -13.56 9.17
C ALA A 55 10.78 -13.95 8.46
N ALA A 56 11.17 -13.21 7.41
CA ALA A 56 12.27 -13.51 6.51
C ALA A 56 13.21 -12.32 6.23
N GLU A 57 13.53 -11.50 7.24
CA GLU A 57 14.94 -11.04 7.39
C GLU A 57 15.81 -12.23 7.84
N ARG A 58 15.67 -13.37 7.14
CA ARG A 58 16.54 -14.53 7.27
C ARG A 58 17.78 -14.19 6.48
N GLU A 59 18.90 -14.16 7.18
CA GLU A 59 20.25 -14.06 6.66
C GLU A 59 20.40 -14.89 5.36
N PRO A 60 21.11 -14.39 4.33
CA PRO A 60 21.40 -15.22 3.17
C PRO A 60 22.13 -16.47 3.66
N THR A 61 21.53 -17.65 3.46
CA THR A 61 22.24 -18.91 3.71
C THR A 61 23.53 -18.89 2.88
N PRO A 62 24.72 -19.08 3.49
CA PRO A 62 25.98 -19.11 2.75
C PRO A 62 26.02 -20.23 1.70
#